data_AF-A0A2P8VV78-F1
#
_entry.id   AF-A0A2P8VV78-F1
#
_cell.length_a   1.000
_cell.length_b   1.000
_cell.length_c   1.000
_cell.angle_alpha   90.00
_cell.angle_beta   90.00
_cell.angle_gamma   90.00
#
_symmetry.space_group_name_H-M   'P 1'
#
loop_
_entity.id
_entity.type
_entity.pdbx_description
1 polymer ?
#
loop_
_entity_poly.entity_id
_entity_poly.type
_entity_poly.pdbx_seq_one_letter_code
_entity_poly.pdbx_strand_id
1 'polypeptide(L)'
;MVHLHRSARTVAPRTVKQLSGGLLLPLLLTVVVAGCRGGPTASSDPQPSPTAEVAPETAAPEVGTAPPPTTTPVPSPDQGVDTPPPSEPAAVVAAAALPDTLLKSWEPASQVLYEFGAMTIAADQIRWAKGQSSAYSVISTDGGYLLHLTSAPKFFDTAHPYIKLLPQTDAEGTINEVEVAFYEDEAAAKQDQYIMFGSYF
;
A
#
# COMPACT_ATOMS: atom_id res chain seq x y z
N MET A 1 -4.37 -30.15 -45.62
CA MET A 1 -3.31 -30.94 -44.95
C MET A 1 -2.52 -29.98 -44.07
N VAL A 2 -2.86 -29.87 -42.79
CA VAL A 2 -2.11 -29.07 -41.81
C VAL A 2 -2.03 -29.91 -40.54
N HIS A 3 -0.82 -30.37 -40.21
CA HIS A 3 -0.51 -31.15 -39.02
C HIS A 3 -0.46 -30.21 -37.81
N LEU A 4 -1.41 -30.36 -36.87
CA LEU A 4 -1.33 -29.73 -35.55
C LEU A 4 -0.65 -30.69 -34.57
N HIS A 5 0.59 -30.36 -34.21
CA HIS A 5 1.40 -31.09 -33.23
C HIS A 5 0.86 -30.81 -31.81
N ARG A 6 0.13 -31.77 -31.23
CA ARG A 6 -0.21 -31.75 -29.79
C ARG A 6 1.00 -32.21 -28.99
N SER A 7 1.70 -31.28 -28.33
CA SER A 7 2.71 -31.63 -27.33
C SER A 7 2.05 -31.94 -26.00
N ALA A 8 2.13 -33.21 -25.59
CA ALA A 8 1.76 -33.68 -24.27
C ALA A 8 2.79 -33.20 -23.23
N ARG A 9 2.36 -32.50 -22.18
CA ARG A 9 3.17 -32.28 -20.98
C ARG A 9 2.72 -33.26 -19.90
N THR A 10 3.57 -34.24 -19.66
CA THR A 10 3.49 -35.21 -18.57
C THR A 10 3.73 -34.48 -17.24
N VAL A 11 2.71 -34.45 -16.36
CA VAL A 11 2.85 -33.99 -14.98
C VAL A 11 3.31 -35.18 -14.14
N ALA A 12 4.49 -35.07 -13.53
CA ALA A 12 4.99 -36.06 -12.58
C ALA A 12 4.42 -35.78 -11.18
N PRO A 13 3.93 -36.80 -10.44
CA PRO A 13 3.49 -36.63 -9.06
C PRO A 13 4.72 -36.62 -8.13
N ARG A 14 4.84 -35.62 -7.25
CA ARG A 14 5.79 -35.64 -6.14
C ARG A 14 5.06 -35.58 -4.80
N THR A 15 4.84 -36.79 -4.28
CA THR A 15 4.87 -37.26 -2.89
C THR A 15 4.93 -36.18 -1.80
N VAL A 16 3.80 -35.95 -1.14
CA VAL A 16 3.72 -35.29 0.17
C VAL A 16 4.18 -36.28 1.23
N LYS A 17 5.28 -35.95 1.93
CA LYS A 17 5.77 -36.72 3.07
C LYS A 17 5.10 -36.18 4.33
N GLN A 18 3.99 -36.82 4.71
CA GLN A 18 3.28 -36.56 5.95
C GLN A 18 4.19 -36.93 7.14
N LEU A 19 4.60 -35.93 7.92
CA LEU A 19 5.22 -36.14 9.23
C LEU A 19 4.14 -35.95 10.30
N SER A 20 3.57 -37.10 10.70
CA SER A 20 2.75 -37.25 11.89
C SER A 20 3.59 -37.08 13.15
N GLY A 21 3.10 -36.28 14.09
CA GLY A 21 3.65 -36.12 15.44
C GLY A 21 3.26 -34.74 15.95
N GLY A 22 2.13 -34.53 16.62
CA GLY A 22 1.63 -35.32 17.73
C GLY A 22 2.34 -34.87 19.01
N LEU A 23 1.96 -33.72 19.56
CA LEU A 23 2.13 -33.44 20.98
C LEU A 23 1.09 -32.40 21.44
N LEU A 24 0.02 -32.91 22.04
CA LEU A 24 -0.85 -32.19 22.95
C LEU A 24 -0.04 -31.89 24.23
N LEU A 25 0.10 -30.62 24.58
CA LEU A 25 0.37 -30.21 25.96
C LEU A 25 -0.56 -29.05 26.32
N PRO A 26 -1.56 -29.27 27.18
CA PRO A 26 -2.17 -28.20 27.94
C PRO A 26 -1.39 -28.04 29.23
N LEU A 27 -0.74 -26.90 29.45
CA LEU A 27 -0.33 -26.51 30.78
C LEU A 27 -0.85 -25.11 31.09
N LEU A 28 -1.90 -25.10 31.92
CA LEU A 28 -2.33 -23.95 32.68
C LEU A 28 -1.11 -23.34 33.41
N LEU A 29 -0.94 -22.03 33.29
CA LEU A 29 -0.33 -21.25 34.37
C LEU A 29 -1.12 -19.97 34.58
N THR A 30 -2.01 -20.03 35.56
CA THR A 30 -2.68 -18.88 36.16
C THR A 30 -1.64 -18.13 37.00
N VAL A 31 -1.27 -16.91 36.60
CA VAL A 31 -0.56 -15.98 37.48
C VAL A 31 -1.50 -14.84 37.82
N VAL A 32 -2.11 -14.94 39.00
CA VAL A 32 -2.72 -13.83 39.72
C VAL A 32 -1.59 -13.07 40.41
N VAL A 33 -1.34 -11.82 40.02
CA VAL A 33 -0.64 -10.86 40.87
C VAL A 33 -1.58 -9.71 41.16
N ALA A 34 -2.07 -9.72 42.39
CA ALA A 34 -2.76 -8.62 43.04
C ALA A 34 -1.73 -7.67 43.69
N GLY A 35 -2.00 -6.36 43.62
CA GLY A 35 -1.31 -5.31 44.38
C GLY A 35 -0.03 -4.81 43.70
N CYS A 36 0.26 -3.51 43.59
CA CYS A 36 0.05 -2.48 44.60
C CYS A 36 -0.27 -1.11 44.00
N ARG A 37 -1.20 -0.42 44.68
CA ARG A 37 -1.33 1.04 44.78
C ARG A 37 0.05 1.69 45.00
N GLY A 38 0.40 2.64 44.15
CA GLY A 38 1.44 3.64 44.36
C GLY A 38 1.02 4.91 43.64
N GLY A 39 0.74 5.97 44.40
CA GLY A 39 0.06 7.20 43.95
C GLY A 39 0.90 8.13 43.06
N PRO A 40 0.34 9.31 42.74
CA PRO A 40 0.89 10.22 41.75
C PRO A 40 2.00 11.07 42.35
N THR A 41 3.18 11.09 41.73
CA THR A 41 4.15 12.17 41.89
C THR A 41 4.02 13.10 40.69
N ALA A 42 3.19 14.12 40.86
CA ALA A 42 3.43 15.40 40.22
C ALA A 42 4.81 15.88 40.68
N SER A 43 5.70 16.17 39.74
CA SER A 43 6.86 17.01 40.01
C SER A 43 6.82 18.14 38.99
N SER A 44 6.40 19.30 39.50
CA SER A 44 6.57 20.59 38.86
C SER A 44 8.06 20.88 38.71
N ASP A 45 8.49 21.25 37.51
CA ASP A 45 9.69 22.06 37.33
C ASP A 45 9.28 23.34 36.60
N PRO A 46 9.57 24.53 37.15
CA PRO A 46 9.23 25.80 36.55
C PRO A 46 10.18 26.18 35.41
N GLN A 47 9.55 26.57 34.31
CA GLN A 47 10.00 27.47 33.23
C GLN A 47 11.15 28.43 33.58
N PRO A 48 12.07 28.64 32.62
CA PRO A 48 12.29 29.99 32.11
C PRO A 48 12.04 30.11 30.59
N SER A 49 11.09 30.97 30.21
CA SER A 49 11.06 31.69 28.92
C SER A 49 11.81 33.02 29.11
N PRO A 50 11.92 33.92 28.11
CA PRO A 50 11.89 33.79 26.65
C PRO A 50 13.19 34.36 26.02
N THR A 51 13.44 34.09 24.73
CA THR A 51 14.23 35.02 23.91
C THR A 51 13.41 35.39 22.69
N ALA A 52 13.00 36.65 22.68
CA ALA A 52 12.37 37.34 21.57
C ALA A 52 13.39 37.69 20.47
N GLU A 53 12.85 38.10 19.32
CA GLU A 53 13.48 38.94 18.29
C GLU A 53 14.58 38.22 17.47
N VAL A 54 14.45 38.08 16.15
CA VAL A 54 14.37 39.20 15.19
C VAL A 54 13.52 38.82 13.96
N ALA A 55 12.50 39.63 13.67
CA ALA A 55 12.17 40.06 12.31
C ALA A 55 12.69 41.52 12.21
N PRO A 56 13.18 42.03 11.07
CA PRO A 56 12.50 41.98 9.76
C PRO A 56 13.45 41.78 8.54
N GLU A 57 12.93 41.42 7.36
CA GLU A 57 13.14 42.27 6.18
C GLU A 57 12.16 41.93 5.05
N THR A 58 11.56 43.00 4.57
CA THR A 58 10.69 43.17 3.43
C THR A 58 11.42 42.89 2.12
N ALA A 59 10.85 42.05 1.26
CA ALA A 59 11.10 42.12 -0.18
C ALA A 59 9.86 41.69 -0.97
N ALA A 60 8.99 42.66 -1.26
CA ALA A 60 8.15 42.72 -2.45
C ALA A 60 8.12 44.21 -2.86
N PRO A 61 7.95 44.60 -4.14
CA PRO A 61 7.55 43.81 -5.32
C PRO A 61 8.48 43.99 -6.53
N GLU A 62 8.60 43.00 -7.41
CA GLU A 62 9.02 43.28 -8.80
C GLU A 62 7.86 42.99 -9.75
N VAL A 63 7.43 44.10 -10.36
CA VAL A 63 6.38 44.24 -11.36
C VAL A 63 6.91 43.69 -12.67
N GLY A 64 6.43 42.51 -13.06
CA GLY A 64 6.66 41.91 -14.38
C GLY A 64 5.42 42.07 -15.24
N THR A 65 5.44 43.10 -16.07
CA THR A 65 4.39 43.62 -16.95
C THR A 65 3.73 42.57 -17.86
N ALA A 66 2.41 42.43 -17.75
CA ALA A 66 1.55 41.80 -18.75
C ALA A 66 1.47 42.68 -20.00
N PRO A 67 1.66 42.13 -21.22
CA PRO A 67 1.22 42.79 -22.44
C PRO A 67 -0.28 42.50 -22.76
N PRO A 68 -0.97 43.45 -23.41
CA PRO A 68 -2.44 43.56 -23.50
C PRO A 68 -3.13 42.57 -24.47
N PRO A 69 -4.48 42.45 -24.41
CA PRO A 69 -5.24 41.61 -25.32
C PRO A 69 -5.35 42.23 -26.73
N THR A 70 -5.00 41.45 -27.74
CA THR A 70 -5.30 41.78 -29.15
C THR A 70 -6.51 40.96 -29.58
N THR A 71 -7.68 41.59 -29.62
CA THR A 71 -8.84 41.12 -30.40
C THR A 71 -8.95 41.94 -31.67
N THR A 72 -8.86 41.28 -32.84
CA THR A 72 -9.53 41.73 -34.07
C THR A 72 -9.99 40.49 -34.85
N PRO A 73 -11.28 40.41 -35.27
CA PRO A 73 -11.86 39.28 -35.97
C PRO A 73 -11.82 39.49 -37.50
N VAL A 74 -11.47 38.46 -38.28
CA VAL A 74 -11.85 38.39 -39.71
C VAL A 74 -11.78 36.91 -40.19
N PRO A 75 -12.42 36.53 -41.33
CA PRO A 75 -13.49 35.55 -41.38
C PRO A 75 -13.03 34.17 -41.91
N SER A 76 -13.82 33.14 -41.66
CA SER A 76 -13.74 31.88 -42.39
C SER A 76 -14.07 32.07 -43.86
N PRO A 77 -13.33 31.41 -44.76
CA PRO A 77 -13.89 30.74 -45.91
C PRO A 77 -13.82 29.23 -45.68
N ASP A 78 -14.99 28.66 -45.81
CA ASP A 78 -15.35 27.27 -46.06
C ASP A 78 -14.34 26.48 -46.92
N GLN A 79 -14.39 25.15 -46.75
CA GLN A 79 -13.89 24.07 -47.61
C GLN A 79 -12.61 23.33 -47.20
N GLY A 80 -12.85 22.19 -46.55
CA GLY A 80 -11.95 21.06 -46.40
C GLY A 80 -12.65 20.03 -45.53
N VAL A 81 -13.52 19.20 -46.13
CA VAL A 81 -14.08 18.02 -45.46
C VAL A 81 -12.95 16.99 -45.32
N ASP A 82 -12.04 17.22 -44.37
CA ASP A 82 -11.12 16.21 -43.90
C ASP A 82 -11.83 15.44 -42.79
N THR A 83 -12.28 14.25 -43.15
CA THR A 83 -12.85 13.28 -42.22
C THR A 83 -11.75 12.97 -41.19
N PRO A 84 -11.95 13.22 -39.88
CA PRO A 84 -10.99 12.75 -38.89
C PRO A 84 -10.86 11.23 -39.06
N PRO A 85 -9.64 10.66 -39.05
CA PRO A 85 -9.49 9.21 -39.02
C PRO A 85 -10.37 8.68 -37.88
N PRO A 86 -11.07 7.55 -38.07
CA PRO A 86 -11.93 7.00 -37.04
C PRO A 86 -11.11 6.93 -35.76
N SER A 87 -11.52 7.68 -34.75
CA SER A 87 -10.92 7.64 -33.43
C SER A 87 -11.12 6.21 -32.95
N GLU A 88 -10.08 5.40 -33.09
CA GLU A 88 -9.99 4.10 -32.49
C GLU A 88 -10.29 4.32 -31.00
N PRO A 89 -11.35 3.70 -30.44
CA PRO A 89 -11.66 3.89 -29.05
C PRO A 89 -10.43 3.46 -28.27
N ALA A 90 -9.82 4.43 -27.55
CA ALA A 90 -8.72 4.17 -26.65
C ALA A 90 -9.12 2.96 -25.80
N ALA A 91 -8.43 1.84 -26.01
CA ALA A 91 -8.67 0.64 -25.24
C ALA A 91 -8.45 1.03 -23.77
N VAL A 92 -9.55 1.14 -23.03
CA VAL A 92 -9.51 1.35 -21.59
C VAL A 92 -8.91 0.07 -21.03
N VAL A 93 -7.60 0.09 -20.77
CA VAL A 93 -6.92 -0.99 -20.09
C VAL A 93 -7.59 -1.08 -18.72
N ALA A 94 -8.32 -2.16 -18.49
CA ALA A 94 -8.95 -2.39 -17.20
C ALA A 94 -7.86 -2.40 -16.14
N ALA A 95 -7.97 -1.53 -15.13
CA ALA A 95 -7.07 -1.53 -13.99
C ALA A 95 -7.18 -2.89 -13.29
N ALA A 96 -6.03 -3.48 -12.93
CA ALA A 96 -6.01 -4.72 -12.17
C ALA A 96 -6.68 -4.50 -10.81
N ALA A 97 -7.47 -5.48 -10.37
CA ALA A 97 -8.15 -5.48 -9.07
C ALA A 97 -7.56 -6.56 -8.16
N LEU A 98 -7.63 -6.34 -6.84
CA LEU A 98 -7.34 -7.39 -5.88
C LEU A 98 -8.43 -8.47 -5.92
N PRO A 99 -8.09 -9.76 -5.74
CA PRO A 99 -9.09 -10.81 -5.60
C PRO A 99 -9.91 -10.63 -4.31
N ASP A 100 -11.19 -11.01 -4.37
CA ASP A 100 -12.13 -10.92 -3.22
C ASP A 100 -11.63 -11.66 -1.97
N THR A 101 -10.80 -12.69 -2.15
CA THR A 101 -10.20 -13.45 -1.03
C THR A 101 -9.24 -12.64 -0.17
N LEU A 102 -8.72 -11.52 -0.69
CA LEU A 102 -7.92 -10.56 0.08
C LEU A 102 -8.77 -9.49 0.76
N LEU A 103 -10.03 -9.30 0.35
CA LEU A 103 -10.90 -8.23 0.81
C LEU A 103 -11.55 -8.57 2.16
N LYS A 104 -10.73 -8.53 3.22
CA LYS A 104 -11.15 -8.81 4.60
C LYS A 104 -10.24 -8.07 5.59
N SER A 105 -10.55 -8.23 6.86
CA SER A 105 -9.66 -7.86 7.95
C SER A 105 -8.63 -8.95 8.19
N TRP A 106 -7.41 -8.53 8.46
CA TRP A 106 -6.21 -9.33 8.66
C TRP A 106 -5.57 -8.91 9.98
N GLU A 107 -5.28 -9.87 10.85
CA GLU A 107 -4.69 -9.61 12.16
C GLU A 107 -3.17 -9.73 12.10
N PRO A 108 -2.40 -8.82 12.72
CA PRO A 108 -0.94 -8.85 12.63
C PRO A 108 -0.39 -10.11 13.32
N ALA A 109 0.50 -10.83 12.63
CA ALA A 109 1.25 -11.96 13.19
C ALA A 109 2.68 -11.56 13.60
N SER A 110 3.25 -10.56 12.93
CA SER A 110 4.64 -10.13 13.12
C SER A 110 4.76 -8.95 14.10
N GLN A 111 5.82 -8.96 14.92
CA GLN A 111 6.07 -7.89 15.91
C GLN A 111 6.13 -6.50 15.29
N VAL A 112 6.73 -6.38 14.11
CA VAL A 112 6.86 -5.11 13.40
C VAL A 112 5.50 -4.53 12.97
N LEU A 113 4.47 -5.39 12.79
CA LEU A 113 3.14 -5.00 12.36
C LEU A 113 2.18 -4.77 13.53
N TYR A 114 2.53 -5.14 14.77
CA TYR A 114 1.70 -4.78 15.93
C TYR A 114 1.59 -3.26 16.12
N GLU A 115 2.61 -2.51 15.70
CA GLU A 115 2.55 -1.04 15.70
C GLU A 115 1.54 -0.47 14.69
N PHE A 116 1.14 -1.27 13.70
CA PHE A 116 0.17 -0.93 12.65
C PHE A 116 -1.24 -1.38 13.06
N GLY A 117 -1.32 -2.49 13.78
CA GLY A 117 -2.56 -3.16 14.18
C GLY A 117 -3.23 -3.86 13.00
N ALA A 118 -4.47 -4.31 13.18
CA ALA A 118 -5.23 -5.00 12.15
C ALA A 118 -5.31 -4.19 10.84
N MET A 119 -5.14 -4.88 9.71
CA MET A 119 -5.24 -4.31 8.38
C MET A 119 -6.54 -4.78 7.74
N THR A 120 -7.39 -3.84 7.30
CA THR A 120 -8.60 -4.14 6.54
C THR A 120 -8.40 -3.71 5.10
N ILE A 121 -8.46 -4.67 4.18
CA ILE A 121 -8.41 -4.42 2.74
C ILE A 121 -9.85 -4.38 2.22
N ALA A 122 -10.22 -3.26 1.63
CA ALA A 122 -11.46 -3.10 0.86
C ALA A 122 -11.12 -2.93 -0.62
N ALA A 123 -12.13 -2.91 -1.50
CA ALA A 123 -11.92 -2.89 -2.95
C ALA A 123 -11.11 -1.67 -3.46
N ASP A 124 -11.15 -0.55 -2.76
CA ASP A 124 -10.58 0.73 -3.16
C ASP A 124 -9.58 1.33 -2.15
N GLN A 125 -9.49 0.77 -0.94
CA GLN A 125 -8.64 1.30 0.12
C GLN A 125 -8.15 0.24 1.10
N ILE A 126 -7.06 0.57 1.80
CA ILE A 126 -6.55 -0.19 2.94
C ILE A 126 -6.64 0.69 4.18
N ARG A 127 -7.11 0.11 5.28
CA ARG A 127 -7.24 0.75 6.59
C ARG A 127 -6.43 -0.02 7.62
N TRP A 128 -5.64 0.69 8.41
CA TRP A 128 -4.94 0.14 9.56
C TRP A 128 -5.63 0.58 10.86
N ALA A 129 -5.66 -0.28 11.87
CA ALA A 129 -6.38 -0.05 13.14
C ALA A 129 -5.91 1.22 13.87
N LYS A 130 -4.69 1.70 13.60
CA LYS A 130 -4.13 2.97 14.11
C LYS A 130 -4.71 4.23 13.44
N GLY A 131 -5.77 4.08 12.63
CA GLY A 131 -6.51 5.19 12.02
C GLY A 131 -5.98 5.67 10.67
N GLN A 132 -4.96 5.01 10.12
CA GLN A 132 -4.44 5.33 8.80
C GLN A 132 -5.29 4.66 7.73
N SER A 133 -5.61 5.39 6.67
CA SER A 133 -6.37 4.89 5.52
C SER A 133 -5.73 5.39 4.25
N SER A 134 -5.58 4.52 3.27
CA SER A 134 -5.10 4.89 1.94
C SER A 134 -5.91 4.23 0.86
N ALA A 135 -6.43 5.03 -0.08
CA ALA A 135 -6.83 4.49 -1.36
C ALA A 135 -5.61 3.94 -2.10
N TYR A 136 -5.80 2.92 -2.94
CA TYR A 136 -4.70 2.27 -3.66
C TYR A 136 -4.98 2.03 -5.13
N SER A 137 -3.90 1.84 -5.90
CA SER A 137 -3.94 1.30 -7.26
C SER A 137 -3.01 0.10 -7.37
N VAL A 138 -3.46 -0.98 -8.02
CA VAL A 138 -2.62 -2.14 -8.32
C VAL A 138 -1.69 -1.81 -9.48
N ILE A 139 -0.38 -1.95 -9.27
CA ILE A 139 0.66 -1.64 -10.26
C ILE A 139 1.14 -2.90 -10.96
N SER A 140 1.28 -4.00 -10.23
CA SER A 140 1.73 -5.29 -10.76
C SER A 140 1.12 -6.44 -9.96
N THR A 141 0.92 -7.56 -10.63
CA THR A 141 0.48 -8.84 -10.05
C THR A 141 1.60 -9.90 -10.10
N ASP A 142 2.84 -9.50 -10.40
CA ASP A 142 3.96 -10.41 -10.57
C ASP A 142 4.55 -10.83 -9.21
N GLY A 143 4.35 -12.10 -8.87
CA GLY A 143 4.84 -12.67 -7.60
C GLY A 143 4.23 -11.99 -6.37
N GLY A 144 2.96 -11.56 -6.45
CA GLY A 144 2.24 -10.81 -5.42
C GLY A 144 1.50 -9.61 -6.01
N TYR A 145 0.82 -8.83 -5.19
CA TYR A 145 0.12 -7.62 -5.60
C TYR A 145 0.89 -6.39 -5.13
N LEU A 146 1.60 -5.73 -6.05
CA LEU A 146 2.25 -4.46 -5.77
C LEU A 146 1.23 -3.34 -5.89
N LEU A 147 1.08 -2.57 -4.81
CA LEU A 147 0.13 -1.48 -4.68
C LEU A 147 0.86 -0.16 -4.50
N HIS A 148 0.36 0.89 -5.14
CA HIS A 148 0.67 2.28 -4.81
C HIS A 148 -0.44 2.85 -3.94
N LEU A 149 -0.06 3.43 -2.82
CA LEU A 149 -0.92 4.02 -1.80
C LEU A 149 -0.94 5.53 -2.00
N THR A 150 -2.11 6.06 -2.37
CA THR A 150 -2.31 7.51 -2.62
C THR A 150 -2.04 8.37 -1.38
N SER A 151 -2.30 7.84 -0.19
CA SER A 151 -1.95 8.44 1.09
C SER A 151 -0.96 7.51 1.78
N ALA A 152 0.34 7.75 1.54
CA ALA A 152 1.40 6.92 2.07
C ALA A 152 1.29 6.84 3.61
N PRO A 153 0.97 5.66 4.18
CA PRO A 153 0.90 5.51 5.61
C PRO A 153 2.30 5.76 6.19
N LYS A 154 2.33 6.44 7.34
CA LYS A 154 3.57 6.82 8.01
C LYS A 154 3.79 5.94 9.22
N PHE A 155 4.94 5.28 9.28
CA PHE A 155 5.36 4.51 10.43
C PHE A 155 6.78 4.93 10.79
N PHE A 156 7.00 5.26 12.06
CA PHE A 156 8.28 5.79 12.54
C PHE A 156 8.79 6.99 11.71
N ASP A 157 7.89 7.92 11.38
CA ASP A 157 8.12 9.11 10.56
C ASP A 157 8.49 8.87 9.08
N THR A 158 8.59 7.61 8.66
CA THR A 158 8.82 7.21 7.26
C THR A 158 7.50 6.96 6.56
N ALA A 159 7.32 7.53 5.36
CA ALA A 159 6.16 7.27 4.52
C ALA A 159 6.38 6.03 3.66
N HIS A 160 5.35 5.19 3.51
CA HIS A 160 5.42 3.95 2.73
C HIS A 160 4.41 3.96 1.58
N PRO A 161 4.69 4.69 0.47
CA PRO A 161 3.76 4.81 -0.64
C PRO A 161 3.56 3.50 -1.42
N TYR A 162 4.41 2.49 -1.23
CA TYR A 162 4.32 1.22 -1.94
C TYR A 162 4.28 0.05 -0.96
N ILE A 163 3.36 -0.86 -1.18
CA ILE A 163 3.32 -2.14 -0.47
C ILE A 163 3.13 -3.29 -1.45
N LYS A 164 3.72 -4.45 -1.14
CA LYS A 164 3.48 -5.68 -1.89
C LYS A 164 2.79 -6.69 -0.98
N LEU A 165 1.61 -7.13 -1.40
CA LEU A 165 0.87 -8.20 -0.74
C LEU A 165 1.28 -9.55 -1.34
N LEU A 166 1.67 -10.49 -0.49
CA LEU A 166 2.13 -11.82 -0.84
C LEU A 166 1.19 -12.83 -0.15
N PRO A 167 0.09 -13.22 -0.81
CA PRO A 167 -0.85 -14.14 -0.21
C PRO A 167 -0.24 -15.54 -0.10
N GLN A 168 -0.33 -16.12 1.10
CA GLN A 168 0.07 -17.47 1.40
C GLN A 168 -1.18 -18.37 1.39
N THR A 169 -1.12 -19.44 0.61
CA THR A 169 -2.23 -20.39 0.45
C THR A 169 -1.92 -21.72 1.11
N ASP A 170 -2.91 -22.30 1.78
CA ASP A 170 -2.84 -23.68 2.26
C ASP A 170 -2.95 -24.73 1.13
N ALA A 171 -3.01 -26.00 1.50
CA ALA A 171 -3.10 -27.12 0.55
C ALA A 171 -4.41 -27.12 -0.25
N GLU A 172 -5.44 -26.49 0.30
CA GLU A 172 -6.77 -26.33 -0.27
C GLU A 172 -6.87 -25.09 -1.18
N GLY A 173 -5.83 -24.25 -1.22
CA GLY A 173 -5.79 -23.02 -2.00
C GLY A 173 -6.45 -21.81 -1.31
N THR A 174 -6.75 -21.92 -0.01
CA THR A 174 -7.33 -20.83 0.78
C THR A 174 -6.22 -19.89 1.25
N ILE A 175 -6.43 -18.58 1.11
CA ILE A 175 -5.51 -17.59 1.64
C ILE A 175 -5.74 -17.42 3.14
N ASN A 176 -4.82 -17.93 3.95
CA ASN A 176 -4.85 -17.91 5.42
C ASN A 176 -3.83 -16.96 6.03
N GLU A 177 -2.85 -16.50 5.25
CA GLU A 177 -1.84 -15.53 5.68
C GLU A 177 -1.50 -14.62 4.50
N VAL A 178 -1.14 -13.37 4.79
CA VAL A 178 -0.62 -12.42 3.82
C VAL A 178 0.66 -11.83 4.38
N GLU A 179 1.77 -12.05 3.69
CA GLU A 179 2.99 -11.30 3.94
C GLU A 179 2.89 -9.93 3.25
N VAL A 180 3.41 -8.90 3.90
CA VAL A 180 3.37 -7.52 3.43
C VAL A 180 4.77 -6.94 3.49
N ALA A 181 5.28 -6.55 2.32
CA ALA A 181 6.51 -5.80 2.18
C ALA A 181 6.19 -4.31 1.98
N PHE A 182 6.90 -3.43 2.66
CA PHE A 182 6.79 -1.97 2.53
C PHE A 182 8.03 -1.40 1.87
N TYR A 183 7.83 -0.49 0.92
CA TYR A 183 8.92 0.17 0.18
C TYR A 183 8.79 1.69 0.29
N GLU A 184 9.94 2.36 0.25
CA GLU A 184 10.03 3.82 0.32
C GLU A 184 9.59 4.47 -1.01
N ASP A 185 9.90 3.81 -2.14
CA ASP A 185 9.56 4.30 -3.47
C ASP A 185 9.36 3.16 -4.51
N GLU A 186 9.01 3.54 -5.74
CA GLU A 186 8.74 2.60 -6.83
C GLU A 186 10.01 1.86 -7.30
N ALA A 187 11.17 2.50 -7.22
CA ALA A 187 12.44 1.90 -7.65
C ALA A 187 12.85 0.79 -6.68
N ALA A 188 12.71 1.03 -5.38
CA ALA A 188 12.88 0.05 -4.32
C ALA A 188 11.89 -1.12 -4.50
N ALA A 189 10.62 -0.83 -4.80
CA ALA A 189 9.62 -1.86 -5.09
C ALA A 189 9.98 -2.74 -6.29
N LYS A 190 10.50 -2.16 -7.37
CA LYS A 190 10.95 -2.91 -8.57
C LYS A 190 12.18 -3.78 -8.32
N GLN A 191 13.03 -3.39 -7.37
CA GLN A 191 14.24 -4.13 -6.99
C GLN A 191 14.01 -5.06 -5.80
N ASP A 192 12.77 -5.13 -5.30
CA ASP A 192 12.39 -5.85 -4.08
C ASP A 192 13.20 -5.45 -2.83
N GLN A 193 13.60 -4.18 -2.76
CA GLN A 193 14.33 -3.60 -1.63
C GLN A 193 13.35 -3.04 -0.59
N TYR A 194 12.71 -3.93 0.16
CA TYR A 194 11.79 -3.51 1.21
C TYR A 194 12.54 -2.96 2.43
N ILE A 195 11.92 -1.98 3.08
CA ILE A 195 12.41 -1.42 4.35
C ILE A 195 11.73 -2.08 5.57
N MET A 196 10.61 -2.76 5.33
CA MET A 196 9.89 -3.50 6.34
C MET A 196 9.15 -4.68 5.71
N PHE A 197 9.13 -5.80 6.43
CA PHE A 197 8.44 -7.02 6.02
C PHE A 197 7.79 -7.66 7.25
N GLY A 198 6.56 -8.13 7.11
CA GLY A 198 5.87 -8.87 8.16
C GLY A 198 4.66 -9.59 7.60
N SER A 199 3.92 -10.29 8.45
CA SER A 199 2.73 -11.04 8.06
C SER A 199 1.48 -10.74 8.88
N TYR A 200 0.33 -11.00 8.25
CA TYR A 200 -1.00 -11.01 8.86
C TYR A 200 -1.74 -12.34 8.60
N PHE A 201 -2.71 -12.71 9.44
CA PHE A 201 -3.54 -13.92 9.33
C PHE A 201 -5.05 -13.63 9.33
#